data_AF-A0A1V4MET7-F1
#
_entry.id   AF-A0A1V4MET7-F1
#
_cell.length_a   1.000
_cell.length_b   1.000
_cell.length_c   1.000
_cell.angle_alpha   90.00
_cell.angle_beta   90.00
_cell.angle_gamma   90.00
#
_symmetry.space_group_name_H-M   'P 1'
#
loop_
_entity.id
_entity.type
_entity.pdbx_description
1 polymer ?
#
loop_
_entity_poly.entity_id
_entity_poly.type
_entity_poly.pdbx_seq_one_letter_code
_entity_poly.pdbx_strand_id
1 'polypeptide(L)'
;MSKAEIEAKIEFQEEIGEANPGGYQPVRFARVKYKASPTAHIDIRRFQRGYGDEGEEVFFPTKVGFRFPEREFRRVVEKYALMPESYVHPIIVKKCFSLLNSGEFDSAVIQAFKAIETTTREKTGAPADMFGERLLKKAFNPDDGILTNHKLPKAERFAFLNYITGAFSFYRNSSSHRDIELDFVSAFDRIAVASDLLKAIEDAEINV
;
A
#
# COMPACT_ATOMS: atom_id res chain seq x y z
N MET A 1 -5.76 -40.68 10.34
CA MET A 1 -4.67 -40.32 9.41
C MET A 1 -3.59 -39.62 10.21
N SER A 2 -2.34 -40.11 10.14
CA SER A 2 -1.21 -39.59 10.92
C SER A 2 -0.71 -38.25 10.35
N LYS A 3 0.01 -37.47 11.15
CA LYS A 3 0.60 -36.17 10.73
C LYS A 3 1.51 -36.32 9.50
N ALA A 4 2.20 -37.45 9.39
CA ALA A 4 3.06 -37.80 8.25
C ALA A 4 2.27 -38.06 6.94
N GLU A 5 1.04 -38.60 7.02
CA GLU A 5 0.18 -38.78 5.83
C GLU A 5 -0.40 -37.47 5.29
N ILE A 6 -0.44 -36.43 6.14
CA ILE A 6 -0.90 -35.08 5.82
C ILE A 6 0.23 -34.25 5.21
N GLU A 7 1.46 -34.36 5.73
CA GLU A 7 2.67 -33.70 5.22
C GLU A 7 3.14 -34.27 3.86
N ALA A 8 3.02 -35.60 3.64
CA ALA A 8 3.45 -36.25 2.39
C ALA A 8 2.64 -35.85 1.13
N LYS A 9 1.57 -35.06 1.27
CA LYS A 9 0.68 -34.63 0.18
C LYS A 9 0.72 -33.13 -0.09
N ILE A 10 1.51 -32.36 0.65
CA ILE A 10 1.69 -30.92 0.40
C ILE A 10 2.72 -30.74 -0.71
N GLU A 11 2.35 -29.96 -1.73
CA GLU A 11 3.24 -29.50 -2.79
C GLU A 11 4.03 -28.28 -2.32
N PHE A 12 3.33 -27.30 -1.72
CA PHE A 12 3.96 -26.18 -1.01
C PHE A 12 3.05 -25.66 0.10
N GLN A 13 3.68 -25.02 1.08
CA GLN A 13 3.02 -24.25 2.12
C GLN A 13 3.83 -22.98 2.37
N GLU A 14 3.15 -21.84 2.34
CA GLU A 14 3.72 -20.51 2.54
C GLU A 14 2.91 -19.78 3.60
N GLU A 15 3.57 -19.23 4.62
CA GLU A 15 2.92 -18.36 5.60
C GLU A 15 2.72 -16.97 4.97
N ILE A 16 1.47 -16.52 4.91
CA ILE A 16 1.07 -15.26 4.26
C ILE A 16 0.61 -14.19 5.26
N GLY A 17 0.65 -14.51 6.55
CA GLY A 17 0.32 -13.57 7.63
C GLY A 17 0.14 -14.25 8.98
N GLU A 18 0.21 -13.46 10.04
CA GLU A 18 0.02 -13.91 11.41
C GLU A 18 -0.78 -12.86 12.21
N ALA A 19 -1.73 -13.32 13.01
CA ALA A 19 -2.44 -12.52 14.00
C ALA A 19 -1.99 -12.91 15.41
N ASN A 20 -1.84 -11.91 16.29
CA ASN A 20 -1.25 -12.04 17.63
C ASN A 20 0.16 -12.65 17.64
N PRO A 21 1.11 -12.09 16.86
CA PRO A 21 2.47 -12.60 16.79
C PRO A 21 3.13 -12.60 18.17
N GLY A 22 3.89 -13.67 18.47
CA GLY A 22 4.56 -13.85 19.78
C GLY A 22 3.61 -14.11 20.97
N GLY A 23 2.29 -14.15 20.76
CA GLY A 23 1.33 -14.49 21.79
C GLY A 23 1.36 -15.97 22.17
N TYR A 24 0.59 -16.36 23.20
CA TYR A 24 0.47 -17.77 23.59
C TYR A 24 -0.22 -18.64 22.51
N GLN A 25 -1.12 -18.01 21.74
CA GLN A 25 -1.91 -18.65 20.69
C GLN A 25 -2.00 -17.78 19.42
N PRO A 26 -0.91 -17.64 18.65
CA PRO A 26 -0.97 -16.91 17.39
C PRO A 26 -1.87 -17.65 16.41
N VAL A 27 -2.49 -16.91 15.49
CA VAL A 27 -3.26 -17.47 14.38
C VAL A 27 -2.50 -17.18 13.10
N ARG A 28 -2.02 -18.23 12.44
CA ARG A 28 -1.28 -18.10 11.18
C ARG A 28 -2.20 -18.33 10.00
N PHE A 29 -1.94 -17.58 8.95
CA PHE A 29 -2.58 -17.65 7.65
C PHE A 29 -1.57 -18.27 6.72
N ALA A 30 -1.88 -19.43 6.16
CA ALA A 30 -1.00 -20.12 5.24
C ALA A 30 -1.69 -20.38 3.91
N ARG A 31 -0.97 -20.16 2.82
CA ARG A 31 -1.34 -20.64 1.49
C ARG A 31 -0.77 -22.04 1.32
N VAL A 32 -1.63 -23.03 1.16
CA VAL A 32 -1.25 -24.45 1.08
C VAL A 32 -1.75 -25.04 -0.22
N LYS A 33 -0.87 -25.68 -0.97
CA LYS A 33 -1.21 -26.47 -2.15
C LYS A 33 -0.90 -27.93 -1.86
N TYR A 34 -1.89 -28.79 -2.07
CA TYR A 34 -1.71 -30.24 -1.98
C TYR A 34 -1.59 -30.85 -3.37
N LYS A 35 -0.72 -31.85 -3.52
CA LYS A 35 -0.52 -32.59 -4.77
C LYS A 35 -1.82 -33.17 -5.33
N ALA A 36 -2.71 -33.63 -4.45
CA ALA A 36 -3.99 -34.24 -4.81
C ALA A 36 -5.12 -33.22 -5.07
N SER A 37 -4.91 -31.95 -4.71
CA SER A 37 -5.93 -30.92 -4.89
C SER A 37 -5.63 -30.11 -6.16
N PRO A 38 -6.62 -29.78 -7.00
CA PRO A 38 -6.38 -28.97 -8.20
C PRO A 38 -6.02 -27.52 -7.86
N THR A 39 -6.49 -26.96 -6.74
CA THR A 39 -6.27 -25.56 -6.35
C THR A 39 -5.50 -25.42 -5.04
N ALA A 40 -4.87 -24.27 -4.84
CA ALA A 40 -4.37 -23.88 -3.54
C ALA A 40 -5.53 -23.53 -2.58
N HIS A 41 -5.23 -23.58 -1.30
CA HIS A 41 -6.15 -23.36 -0.19
C HIS A 41 -5.56 -22.31 0.76
N ILE A 42 -6.42 -21.57 1.43
CA ILE A 42 -6.05 -20.79 2.62
C ILE A 42 -6.34 -21.64 3.85
N ASP A 43 -5.35 -21.78 4.72
CA ASP A 43 -5.44 -22.44 6.02
C ASP A 43 -5.22 -21.39 7.10
N ILE A 44 -6.25 -21.14 7.91
CA ILE A 44 -6.20 -20.22 9.04
C ILE A 44 -6.26 -21.07 10.29
N ARG A 45 -5.15 -21.12 11.02
CA ARG A 45 -5.00 -22.06 12.13
C ARG A 45 -4.39 -21.41 13.35
N ARG A 46 -4.95 -21.75 14.50
CA ARG A 46 -4.37 -21.40 15.81
C ARG A 46 -3.20 -22.31 16.10
N PHE A 47 -2.10 -21.70 16.49
CA PHE A 47 -0.91 -22.37 16.99
C PHE A 47 -0.88 -22.25 18.51
N GLN A 48 -0.13 -23.12 19.16
CA GLN A 48 0.11 -23.06 20.59
C GLN A 48 1.61 -23.03 20.82
N ARG A 49 2.02 -22.12 21.69
CA ARG A 49 3.39 -22.00 22.15
C ARG A 49 3.78 -23.19 23.01
N GLY A 50 4.94 -23.77 22.72
CA GLY A 50 5.57 -24.84 23.47
C GLY A 50 7.09 -24.69 23.46
N TYR A 51 7.79 -25.66 24.02
CA TYR A 51 9.24 -25.71 24.03
C TYR A 51 9.70 -26.95 23.26
N GLY A 52 10.72 -26.77 22.42
CA GLY A 52 11.38 -27.86 21.72
C GLY A 52 12.31 -28.66 22.65
N ASP A 53 12.96 -29.67 22.08
CA ASP A 53 13.82 -30.59 22.83
C ASP A 53 15.08 -29.88 23.39
N GLU A 54 15.48 -28.74 22.81
CA GLU A 54 16.61 -27.90 23.27
C GLU A 54 16.14 -26.70 24.11
N GLY A 55 14.85 -26.64 24.48
CA GLY A 55 14.28 -25.58 25.30
C GLY A 55 13.99 -24.27 24.54
N GLU A 56 14.16 -24.27 23.23
CA GLU A 56 13.77 -23.19 22.34
C GLU A 56 12.24 -23.07 22.22
N GLU A 57 11.74 -21.86 22.02
CA GLU A 57 10.30 -21.63 21.87
C GLU A 57 9.84 -22.07 20.48
N VAL A 58 8.87 -23.00 20.43
CA VAL A 58 8.33 -23.57 19.19
C VAL A 58 6.81 -23.45 19.18
N PHE A 59 6.25 -23.14 18.01
CA PHE A 59 4.81 -23.04 17.81
C PHE A 59 4.26 -24.27 17.11
N PHE A 60 3.33 -24.97 17.75
CA PHE A 60 2.70 -26.17 17.20
C PHE A 60 1.29 -25.88 16.69
N PRO A 61 0.92 -26.35 15.48
CA PRO A 61 -0.43 -26.19 14.97
C PRO A 61 -1.42 -26.96 15.84
N THR A 62 -2.54 -26.33 16.19
CA THR A 62 -3.62 -26.99 16.94
C THR A 62 -4.70 -27.54 16.01
N LYS A 63 -5.68 -28.26 16.56
CA LYS A 63 -6.88 -28.68 15.81
C LYS A 63 -7.86 -27.52 15.56
N VAL A 64 -7.63 -26.36 16.16
CA VAL A 64 -8.49 -25.19 16.02
C VAL A 64 -8.04 -24.39 14.80
N GLY A 65 -8.83 -24.43 13.75
CA GLY A 65 -8.56 -23.76 12.50
C GLY A 65 -9.52 -24.25 11.42
N PHE A 66 -9.44 -23.63 10.26
CA PHE A 66 -10.24 -24.01 9.12
C PHE A 66 -9.47 -23.77 7.83
N ARG A 67 -9.84 -24.55 6.81
CA ARG A 67 -9.20 -24.51 5.50
C ARG A 67 -10.27 -24.47 4.43
N PHE A 68 -10.05 -23.65 3.40
CA PHE A 68 -10.98 -23.47 2.31
C PHE A 68 -10.23 -23.12 1.01
N PRO A 69 -10.82 -23.35 -0.18
CA PRO A 69 -10.16 -23.04 -1.43
C PRO A 69 -9.81 -21.56 -1.54
N GLU A 70 -8.62 -21.26 -2.08
CA GLU A 70 -8.15 -19.88 -2.26
C GLU A 70 -9.12 -19.05 -3.12
N ARG A 71 -9.78 -19.67 -4.09
CA ARG A 71 -10.80 -19.01 -4.91
C ARG A 71 -11.99 -18.48 -4.08
N GLU A 72 -12.44 -19.25 -3.09
CA GLU A 72 -13.55 -18.82 -2.22
C GLU A 72 -13.12 -17.71 -1.28
N PHE A 73 -11.87 -17.76 -0.79
CA PHE A 73 -11.28 -16.65 -0.05
C PHE A 73 -11.29 -15.38 -0.87
N ARG A 74 -10.73 -15.41 -2.09
CA ARG A 74 -10.71 -14.26 -2.99
C ARG A 74 -12.11 -13.73 -3.25
N ARG A 75 -13.08 -14.60 -3.58
CA ARG A 75 -14.49 -14.20 -3.81
C ARG A 75 -15.10 -13.45 -2.63
N VAL A 76 -14.83 -13.87 -1.39
CA VAL A 76 -15.34 -13.19 -0.20
C VAL A 76 -14.56 -11.91 0.06
N VAL A 77 -13.23 -11.97 0.03
CA VAL A 77 -12.37 -10.82 0.31
C VAL A 77 -12.58 -9.70 -0.70
N GLU A 78 -12.70 -9.99 -2.00
CA GLU A 78 -12.99 -9.00 -3.05
C GLU A 78 -14.29 -8.22 -2.80
N LYS A 79 -15.27 -8.80 -2.08
CA LYS A 79 -16.49 -8.10 -1.70
C LYS A 79 -16.25 -7.02 -0.63
N TYR A 80 -15.22 -7.20 0.21
CA TYR A 80 -14.95 -6.36 1.39
C TYR A 80 -13.63 -5.59 1.30
N ALA A 81 -12.76 -5.93 0.34
CA ALA A 81 -11.45 -5.35 0.15
C ALA A 81 -11.34 -4.77 -1.26
N LEU A 82 -11.03 -3.48 -1.34
CA LEU A 82 -10.51 -2.86 -2.56
C LEU A 82 -9.06 -3.30 -2.72
N MET A 83 -8.73 -3.86 -3.89
CA MET A 83 -7.33 -4.17 -4.22
C MET A 83 -6.57 -2.85 -4.37
N PRO A 84 -5.57 -2.57 -3.52
CA PRO A 84 -4.86 -1.29 -3.56
C PRO A 84 -4.27 -0.98 -4.95
N GLU A 85 -3.84 -1.99 -5.70
CA GLU A 85 -3.27 -1.86 -7.04
C GLU A 85 -4.28 -1.38 -8.09
N SER A 86 -5.58 -1.64 -7.90
CA SER A 86 -6.62 -1.15 -8.82
C SER A 86 -7.14 0.23 -8.43
N TYR A 87 -6.95 0.63 -7.18
CA TYR A 87 -7.39 1.92 -6.65
C TYR A 87 -6.33 3.02 -6.81
N VAL A 88 -5.06 2.68 -6.58
CA VAL A 88 -3.92 3.59 -6.60
C VAL A 88 -3.38 3.79 -8.02
N HIS A 89 -2.88 5.00 -8.30
CA HIS A 89 -2.32 5.36 -9.59
C HIS A 89 -1.18 4.42 -10.01
N PRO A 90 -1.14 3.91 -11.27
CA PRO A 90 -0.15 2.91 -11.69
C PRO A 90 1.31 3.32 -11.47
N ILE A 91 1.65 4.60 -11.64
CA ILE A 91 3.01 5.11 -11.37
C ILE A 91 3.38 4.94 -9.89
N ILE A 92 2.44 5.19 -8.99
CA ILE A 92 2.65 5.06 -7.55
C ILE A 92 2.70 3.59 -7.16
N VAL A 93 1.83 2.73 -7.71
CA VAL A 93 1.91 1.28 -7.49
C VAL A 93 3.32 0.78 -7.81
N LYS A 94 3.84 1.12 -9.00
CA LYS A 94 5.19 0.72 -9.45
C LYS A 94 6.31 1.22 -8.54
N LYS A 95 6.17 2.41 -7.94
CA LYS A 95 7.23 3.06 -7.15
C LYS A 95 7.17 2.73 -5.65
N CYS A 96 5.99 2.43 -5.12
CA CYS A 96 5.74 2.45 -3.68
C CYS A 96 5.36 1.08 -3.11
N PHE A 97 4.76 0.19 -3.90
CA PHE A 97 4.18 -1.04 -3.32
C PHE A 97 5.25 -2.04 -2.86
N SER A 98 6.41 -2.09 -3.51
CA SER A 98 7.53 -2.88 -3.00
C SER A 98 7.98 -2.39 -1.61
N LEU A 99 8.03 -1.07 -1.42
CA LEU A 99 8.41 -0.45 -0.15
C LEU A 99 7.35 -0.69 0.93
N LEU A 100 6.06 -0.55 0.59
CA LEU A 100 4.95 -0.88 1.50
C LEU A 100 5.03 -2.35 1.97
N ASN A 101 5.25 -3.27 1.04
CA ASN A 101 5.32 -4.70 1.36
C ASN A 101 6.55 -5.06 2.21
N SER A 102 7.63 -4.28 2.08
CA SER A 102 8.84 -4.44 2.90
C SER A 102 8.79 -3.69 4.24
N GLY A 103 7.70 -2.99 4.55
CA GLY A 103 7.57 -2.19 5.77
C GLY A 103 8.33 -0.86 5.74
N GLU A 104 8.86 -0.47 4.58
CA GLU A 104 9.57 0.81 4.37
C GLU A 104 8.57 1.95 4.12
N PHE A 105 7.73 2.21 5.12
CA PHE A 105 6.56 3.08 5.00
C PHE A 105 6.89 4.53 4.67
N ASP A 106 7.86 5.15 5.34
CA ASP A 106 8.27 6.53 5.05
C ASP A 106 8.82 6.68 3.64
N SER A 107 9.67 5.74 3.22
CA SER A 107 10.19 5.67 1.86
C SER A 107 9.07 5.57 0.84
N ALA A 108 8.05 4.74 1.09
CA ALA A 108 6.89 4.61 0.21
C ALA A 108 6.12 5.93 0.04
N VAL A 109 5.88 6.65 1.15
CA VAL A 109 5.22 7.97 1.13
C VAL A 109 6.06 8.99 0.37
N ILE A 110 7.37 9.07 0.64
CA ILE A 110 8.28 9.99 -0.05
C ILE A 110 8.28 9.73 -1.56
N GLN A 111 8.33 8.47 -2.00
CA GLN A 111 8.29 8.12 -3.43
C GLN A 111 6.94 8.49 -4.08
N ALA A 112 5.83 8.36 -3.35
CA ALA A 112 4.51 8.73 -3.87
C ALA A 112 4.42 10.24 -4.14
N PHE A 113 4.84 11.07 -3.18
CA PHE A 113 4.87 12.52 -3.37
C PHE A 113 5.95 12.98 -4.35
N LYS A 114 7.06 12.24 -4.47
CA LYS A 114 8.05 12.49 -5.55
C LYS A 114 7.42 12.31 -6.94
N ALA A 115 6.51 11.35 -7.11
CA ALA A 115 5.81 11.14 -8.38
C ALA A 115 4.95 12.34 -8.80
N ILE A 116 4.30 13.02 -7.84
CA ILE A 116 3.58 14.28 -8.07
C ILE A 116 4.52 15.34 -8.65
N GLU A 117 5.69 15.51 -8.03
CA GLU A 117 6.67 16.50 -8.47
C GLU A 117 7.20 16.21 -9.88
N THR A 118 7.63 14.97 -10.13
CA THR A 118 8.17 14.59 -11.44
C THR A 118 7.12 14.75 -12.55
N THR A 119 5.90 14.29 -12.29
CA THR A 119 4.81 14.35 -13.28
C THR A 119 4.38 15.79 -13.55
N THR A 120 4.29 16.63 -12.51
CA THR A 120 4.01 18.06 -12.69
C THR A 120 5.10 18.74 -13.51
N ARG A 121 6.38 18.45 -13.23
CA ARG A 121 7.50 19.06 -13.96
C ARG A 121 7.48 18.68 -15.43
N GLU A 122 7.32 17.39 -15.72
CA GLU A 122 7.23 16.86 -17.08
C GLU A 122 6.06 17.48 -17.84
N LYS A 123 4.88 17.57 -17.20
CA LYS A 123 3.67 18.11 -17.84
C LYS A 123 3.72 19.62 -18.08
N THR A 124 4.40 20.37 -17.21
CA THR A 124 4.52 21.83 -17.33
C THR A 124 5.75 22.29 -18.11
N GLY A 125 6.68 21.38 -18.45
CA GLY A 125 7.96 21.75 -19.07
C GLY A 125 8.85 22.60 -18.16
N ALA A 126 8.63 22.56 -16.84
CA ALA A 126 9.36 23.37 -15.88
C ALA A 126 10.85 22.95 -15.78
N PRO A 127 11.78 23.88 -15.50
CA PRO A 127 13.20 23.57 -15.42
C PRO A 127 13.53 22.70 -14.19
N ALA A 128 14.67 22.03 -14.22
CA ALA A 128 15.07 21.06 -13.20
C ALA A 128 15.28 21.67 -11.80
N ASP A 129 15.60 22.95 -11.73
CA ASP A 129 15.76 23.71 -10.48
C ASP A 129 14.41 24.19 -9.89
N MET A 130 13.30 23.94 -10.58
CA MET A 130 11.94 24.14 -10.08
C MET A 130 11.39 22.84 -9.49
N PHE A 131 11.29 22.80 -8.16
CA PHE A 131 10.87 21.63 -7.40
C PHE A 131 10.03 21.99 -6.16
N GLY A 132 9.45 20.97 -5.55
CA GLY A 132 8.63 21.07 -4.35
C GLY A 132 7.43 22.00 -4.50
N GLU A 133 7.13 22.72 -3.41
CA GLU A 133 6.01 23.65 -3.35
C GLU A 133 6.10 24.76 -4.39
N ARG A 134 7.31 25.22 -4.74
CA ARG A 134 7.50 26.27 -5.76
C ARG A 134 6.99 25.83 -7.13
N LEU A 135 7.24 24.58 -7.52
CA LEU A 135 6.73 24.02 -8.76
C LEU A 135 5.20 23.98 -8.78
N LEU A 136 4.60 23.45 -7.70
CA LEU A 136 3.15 23.33 -7.59
C LEU A 136 2.44 24.69 -7.57
N LYS A 137 3.00 25.67 -6.85
CA LYS A 137 2.48 27.06 -6.83
C LYS A 137 2.51 27.71 -8.20
N LYS A 138 3.53 27.45 -9.01
CA LYS A 138 3.59 28.00 -10.37
C LYS A 138 2.63 27.26 -11.30
N ALA A 139 2.58 25.93 -11.22
CA ALA A 139 1.74 25.10 -12.07
C ALA A 139 0.24 25.37 -11.86
N PHE A 140 -0.19 25.53 -10.59
CA PHE A 140 -1.58 25.70 -10.19
C PHE A 140 -1.88 27.11 -9.66
N ASN A 141 -1.16 28.13 -10.13
CA ASN A 141 -1.47 29.51 -9.77
C ASN A 141 -2.94 29.83 -10.17
N PRO A 142 -3.77 30.41 -9.27
CA PRO A 142 -5.18 30.64 -9.55
C PRO A 142 -5.44 31.63 -10.68
N ASP A 143 -4.47 32.48 -11.02
CA ASP A 143 -4.61 33.52 -12.03
C ASP A 143 -3.91 33.14 -13.34
N ASP A 144 -2.70 32.58 -13.29
CA ASP A 144 -1.87 32.30 -14.49
C ASP A 144 -1.28 30.86 -14.54
N GLY A 145 -1.81 29.93 -13.73
CA GLY A 145 -1.28 28.58 -13.64
C GLY A 145 -1.54 27.75 -14.90
N ILE A 146 -0.48 27.16 -15.47
CA ILE A 146 -0.56 26.37 -16.70
C ILE A 146 -1.44 25.11 -16.57
N LEU A 147 -1.59 24.55 -15.36
CA LEU A 147 -2.46 23.41 -15.07
C LEU A 147 -3.75 23.81 -14.34
N THR A 148 -3.99 25.10 -14.16
CA THR A 148 -5.17 25.57 -13.43
C THR A 148 -6.42 25.45 -14.29
N ASN A 149 -7.47 24.78 -13.80
CA ASN A 149 -8.75 24.81 -14.49
C ASN A 149 -9.42 26.19 -14.33
N HIS A 150 -9.26 27.06 -15.33
CA HIS A 150 -9.81 28.41 -15.30
C HIS A 150 -11.34 28.48 -15.49
N LYS A 151 -12.00 27.36 -15.83
CA LYS A 151 -13.47 27.25 -15.89
C LYS A 151 -14.10 27.26 -14.49
N LEU A 152 -13.32 26.95 -13.45
CA LEU A 152 -13.79 26.95 -12.07
C LEU A 152 -13.78 28.36 -11.45
N PRO A 153 -14.66 28.63 -10.47
CA PRO A 153 -14.61 29.86 -9.67
C PRO A 153 -13.23 30.07 -9.05
N LYS A 154 -12.79 31.35 -8.97
CA LYS A 154 -11.46 31.69 -8.44
C LYS A 154 -11.21 31.11 -7.04
N ALA A 155 -12.24 31.04 -6.18
CA ALA A 155 -12.14 30.43 -4.85
C ALA A 155 -11.78 28.93 -4.89
N GLU A 156 -12.34 28.16 -5.82
CA GLU A 156 -12.03 26.73 -5.97
C GLU A 156 -10.60 26.52 -6.48
N ARG A 157 -10.14 27.39 -7.39
CA ARG A 157 -8.75 27.38 -7.87
C ARG A 157 -7.76 27.60 -6.72
N PHE A 158 -8.04 28.55 -5.83
CA PHE A 158 -7.28 28.74 -4.59
C PHE A 158 -7.36 27.52 -3.66
N ALA A 159 -8.56 26.95 -3.48
CA ALA A 159 -8.74 25.79 -2.62
C ALA A 159 -7.90 24.60 -3.10
N PHE A 160 -7.91 24.31 -4.39
CA PHE A 160 -7.10 23.24 -4.96
C PHE A 160 -5.61 23.51 -4.80
N LEU A 161 -5.13 24.73 -5.10
CA LEU A 161 -3.73 25.09 -4.90
C LEU A 161 -3.31 24.88 -3.42
N ASN A 162 -4.12 25.34 -2.48
CA ASN A 162 -3.84 25.18 -1.05
C ASN A 162 -3.84 23.70 -0.63
N TYR A 163 -4.76 22.91 -1.18
CA TYR A 163 -4.82 21.47 -0.92
C TYR A 163 -3.59 20.72 -1.42
N ILE A 164 -3.22 20.89 -2.70
CA ILE A 164 -2.10 20.15 -3.30
C ILE A 164 -0.76 20.54 -2.66
N THR A 165 -0.54 21.83 -2.43
CA THR A 165 0.69 22.32 -1.77
C THR A 165 0.74 21.93 -0.30
N GLY A 166 -0.39 22.03 0.41
CA GLY A 166 -0.53 21.62 1.80
C GLY A 166 -0.27 20.13 1.98
N ALA A 167 -0.93 19.26 1.20
CA ALA A 167 -0.74 17.81 1.24
C ALA A 167 0.71 17.43 0.90
N PHE A 168 1.28 18.02 -0.14
CA PHE A 168 2.66 17.77 -0.54
C PHE A 168 3.63 18.12 0.58
N SER A 169 3.54 19.33 1.13
CA SER A 169 4.43 19.78 2.20
C SER A 169 4.19 19.02 3.51
N PHE A 170 2.94 18.75 3.87
CA PHE A 170 2.61 18.09 5.13
C PHE A 170 3.08 16.64 5.16
N TYR A 171 2.80 15.84 4.14
CA TYR A 171 3.15 14.42 4.15
C TYR A 171 4.60 14.16 3.75
N ARG A 172 5.10 14.79 2.70
CA ARG A 172 6.48 14.55 2.24
C ARG A 172 7.51 15.10 3.22
N ASN A 173 7.35 16.33 3.69
CA ASN A 173 8.36 16.96 4.55
C ASN A 173 8.38 16.32 5.94
N SER A 174 7.22 15.91 6.45
CA SER A 174 7.18 15.23 7.74
C SER A 174 7.93 13.89 7.70
N SER A 175 7.69 13.03 6.70
CA SER A 175 8.43 11.78 6.52
C SER A 175 9.90 11.98 6.12
N SER A 176 10.29 13.17 5.65
CA SER A 176 11.68 13.47 5.29
C SER A 176 12.51 14.09 6.42
N HIS A 177 11.88 14.74 7.41
CA HIS A 177 12.57 15.52 8.44
C HIS A 177 12.39 14.97 9.86
N ARG A 178 11.47 14.02 10.05
CA ARG A 178 11.19 13.41 11.35
C ARG A 178 10.99 11.92 11.17
N ASP A 179 11.43 11.15 12.15
CA ASP A 179 11.08 9.73 12.24
C ASP A 179 9.63 9.65 12.75
N ILE A 180 8.69 9.48 11.82
CA ILE A 180 7.28 9.29 12.16
C ILE A 180 7.03 7.79 12.24
N GLU A 181 6.45 7.32 13.34
CA GLU A 181 5.96 5.94 13.38
C GLU A 181 4.79 5.78 12.41
N LEU A 182 5.06 5.11 11.29
CA LEU A 182 4.06 4.73 10.30
C LEU A 182 3.80 3.23 10.36
N ASP A 183 2.56 2.87 10.14
CA ASP A 183 2.12 1.52 9.82
C ASP A 183 1.61 1.46 8.38
N PHE A 184 1.25 0.26 7.92
CA PHE A 184 0.74 0.06 6.57
C PHE A 184 -0.47 0.96 6.28
N VAL A 185 -1.42 1.06 7.22
CA VAL A 185 -2.69 1.79 7.02
C VAL A 185 -2.41 3.29 6.89
N SER A 186 -1.69 3.87 7.84
CA SER A 186 -1.37 5.29 7.83
C SER A 186 -0.46 5.67 6.65
N ALA A 187 0.47 4.80 6.24
CA ALA A 187 1.25 5.01 5.02
C ALA A 187 0.36 4.98 3.78
N PHE A 188 -0.56 4.01 3.71
CA PHE A 188 -1.48 3.85 2.61
C PHE A 188 -2.45 5.02 2.47
N ASP A 189 -2.97 5.58 3.57
CA ASP A 189 -3.83 6.77 3.55
C ASP A 189 -3.14 7.95 2.84
N ARG A 190 -1.85 8.15 3.12
CA ARG A 190 -1.04 9.21 2.49
C ARG A 190 -0.79 8.93 1.01
N ILE A 191 -0.57 7.67 0.66
CA ILE A 191 -0.38 7.22 -0.71
C ILE A 191 -1.67 7.37 -1.53
N ALA A 192 -2.83 7.13 -0.92
CA ALA A 192 -4.13 7.36 -1.54
C ALA A 192 -4.34 8.84 -1.87
N VAL A 193 -4.00 9.75 -0.95
CA VAL A 193 -4.00 11.20 -1.21
C VAL A 193 -3.06 11.55 -2.36
N ALA A 194 -1.83 11.04 -2.33
CA ALA A 194 -0.87 11.29 -3.40
C ALA A 194 -1.37 10.78 -4.76
N SER A 195 -2.06 9.64 -4.77
CA SER A 195 -2.68 9.07 -5.96
C SER A 195 -3.80 9.93 -6.51
N ASP A 196 -4.66 10.47 -5.67
CA ASP A 196 -5.74 11.34 -6.10
C ASP A 196 -5.19 12.62 -6.74
N LEU A 197 -4.21 13.24 -6.07
CA LEU A 197 -3.52 14.43 -6.60
C LEU A 197 -2.79 14.17 -7.92
N LEU A 198 -2.17 12.99 -8.07
CA LEU A 198 -1.49 12.62 -9.30
C LEU A 198 -2.47 12.45 -10.46
N LYS A 199 -3.63 11.82 -10.22
CA LYS A 199 -4.73 11.75 -11.20
C LYS A 199 -5.21 13.15 -11.60
N ALA A 200 -5.42 14.04 -10.61
CA ALA A 200 -5.80 15.42 -10.88
C ALA A 200 -4.76 16.18 -11.74
N ILE A 201 -3.46 15.94 -11.52
CA ILE A 201 -2.39 16.49 -12.38
C ILE A 201 -2.49 15.93 -13.79
N GLU A 202 -2.68 14.63 -13.97
CA GLU A 202 -2.80 13.99 -15.29
C GLU A 202 -4.04 14.43 -16.06
N ASP A 203 -5.16 14.65 -15.38
CA ASP A 203 -6.42 15.09 -15.98
C ASP A 203 -6.42 16.59 -16.31
N ALA A 204 -5.58 17.41 -15.66
CA ALA A 204 -5.55 18.85 -15.90
C ALA A 204 -5.20 19.20 -17.36
N GLU A 205 -6.05 19.99 -18.03
CA GLU A 205 -5.75 20.52 -19.36
C GLU A 205 -4.61 21.56 -19.28
N ILE A 206 -3.72 21.55 -20.27
CA ILE A 206 -2.66 22.57 -20.37
C ILE A 206 -3.28 23.84 -20.96
N ASN A 207 -3.21 24.94 -20.21
CA ASN A 207 -3.60 26.25 -20.71
C ASN A 207 -2.50 26.76 -21.66
N VAL A 208 -2.85 26.92 -22.94
CA VAL A 208 -2.00 27.48 -24.00
C VAL A 208 -2.30 28.96 -24.20
#